data_AF-A0A1Q7PYJ3-F1
#
_entry.id   AF-A0A1Q7PYJ3-F1
#
_cell.length_a   1.000
_cell.length_b   1.000
_cell.length_c   1.000
_cell.angle_alpha   90.00
_cell.angle_beta   90.00
_cell.angle_gamma   90.00
#
_symmetry.space_group_name_H-M   'P 1'
#
loop_
_entity.id
_entity.type
_entity.pdbx_description
1 polymer ?
#
loop_
_entity_poly.entity_id
_entity_poly.type
_entity_poly.pdbx_seq_one_letter_code
_entity_poly.pdbx_strand_id
1 'polypeptide(L)'
;MAQRDLRTPHRLLPEQLRWACDPKTFPFKTTAELKADEVIVGQDRAVRALELALTIQQPGYNVYISGPVGTGRTTYARKKVQAVAAAKHAPPDWCYVYNFQQPDQPAALSPPSGSGVKFRKDIDELMDELKDAIRKVFASETFETRRREVVQSFEQRITEVWQELETKAKQLGFAIQRLPTGIATVPVGPSGEPITPELFNLLPEEQRNEIFARSGSSSARRETPCASWSSGW
;
A
#
# COMPACT_ATOMS: atom_id res chain seq x y z
N MET A 1 97.25 -29.13 -25.14
CA MET A 1 96.15 -29.60 -24.28
C MET A 1 94.86 -28.93 -24.77
N ALA A 2 93.93 -29.67 -25.38
CA ALA A 2 92.69 -29.10 -25.89
C ALA A 2 91.68 -28.90 -24.74
N GLN A 3 91.13 -27.69 -24.62
CA GLN A 3 90.12 -27.35 -23.62
C GLN A 3 88.82 -28.13 -23.87
N ARG A 4 88.32 -28.79 -22.81
CA ARG A 4 87.09 -29.57 -22.82
C ARG A 4 85.89 -28.63 -22.80
N ASP A 5 85.06 -28.65 -23.85
CA ASP A 5 83.81 -27.87 -23.92
C ASP A 5 82.82 -28.37 -22.84
N LEU A 6 82.60 -27.55 -21.82
CA LEU A 6 81.71 -27.82 -20.68
C LEU A 6 80.23 -27.91 -21.07
N ARG A 7 79.86 -27.51 -22.29
CA ARG A 7 78.46 -27.56 -22.79
C ARG A 7 78.09 -28.92 -23.36
N THR A 8 79.08 -29.73 -23.74
CA THR A 8 78.90 -31.07 -24.34
C THR A 8 77.94 -31.98 -23.58
N PRO A 9 78.01 -32.12 -22.23
CA PRO A 9 77.08 -32.97 -21.48
C PRO A 9 75.66 -32.40 -21.34
N HIS A 10 75.45 -31.13 -21.70
CA HIS A 10 74.15 -30.44 -21.60
C HIS A 10 73.55 -30.12 -22.97
N ARG A 11 74.14 -30.63 -24.07
CA ARG A 11 73.56 -30.50 -25.41
C ARG A 11 72.32 -31.37 -25.51
N LEU A 12 71.19 -30.74 -25.83
CA LEU A 12 69.94 -31.43 -26.12
C LEU A 12 69.86 -31.76 -27.61
N LEU A 13 69.31 -32.93 -27.93
CA LEU A 13 68.93 -33.27 -29.28
C LEU A 13 67.71 -32.44 -29.71
N PRO A 14 67.51 -32.15 -31.01
CA PRO A 14 66.35 -31.39 -31.50
C PRO A 14 65.00 -31.95 -31.02
N GLU A 15 64.92 -33.27 -30.83
CA GLU A 15 63.73 -33.98 -30.33
C GLU A 15 63.46 -33.69 -28.85
N GLN A 16 64.48 -33.39 -28.05
CA GLN A 16 64.36 -33.05 -26.63
C GLN A 16 64.01 -31.57 -26.42
N LEU A 17 64.05 -30.75 -27.47
CA LEU A 17 63.70 -29.32 -27.41
C LEU A 17 62.19 -29.07 -27.41
N ARG A 18 61.38 -30.09 -27.70
CA ARG A 18 59.92 -29.98 -27.71
C ARG A 18 59.26 -31.20 -27.11
N TRP A 19 58.13 -30.96 -26.47
CA TRP A 19 57.21 -32.04 -26.18
C TRP A 19 56.49 -32.48 -27.46
N ALA A 20 56.41 -33.78 -27.70
CA ALA A 20 55.70 -34.36 -28.83
C ALA A 20 54.55 -35.22 -28.32
N CYS A 21 53.34 -34.91 -28.78
CA CYS A 21 52.15 -35.73 -28.55
C CYS A 21 52.01 -36.72 -29.70
N ASP A 22 51.96 -38.03 -29.43
CA ASP A 22 51.68 -39.02 -30.46
C ASP A 22 50.17 -39.01 -30.79
N PRO A 23 49.76 -38.61 -32.00
CA PRO A 23 48.34 -38.55 -32.35
C PRO A 23 47.64 -39.92 -32.28
N LYS A 24 48.39 -41.03 -32.35
CA LYS A 24 47.85 -42.39 -32.28
C LYS A 24 47.34 -42.76 -30.89
N THR A 25 47.64 -41.98 -29.86
CA THR A 25 47.14 -42.24 -28.50
C THR A 25 45.66 -41.88 -28.32
N PHE A 26 45.06 -41.16 -29.27
CA PHE A 26 43.68 -40.71 -29.17
C PHE A 26 42.72 -41.62 -29.95
N PRO A 27 41.54 -41.94 -29.40
CA PRO A 27 40.56 -42.81 -30.05
C PRO A 27 39.68 -42.08 -31.10
N PHE A 28 39.95 -40.80 -31.40
CA PHE A 28 39.16 -39.95 -32.30
C PHE A 28 40.02 -39.40 -33.44
N LYS A 29 39.39 -39.11 -34.58
CA LYS A 29 40.11 -38.51 -35.73
C LYS A 29 40.13 -36.99 -35.65
N THR A 30 39.06 -36.38 -35.17
CA THR A 30 38.92 -34.93 -35.04
C THR A 30 38.32 -34.54 -33.69
N THR A 31 38.65 -33.36 -33.19
CA THR A 31 38.09 -32.84 -31.93
C THR A 31 36.59 -32.53 -32.02
N ALA A 32 36.01 -32.52 -33.23
CA ALA A 32 34.56 -32.39 -33.43
C ALA A 32 33.78 -33.63 -32.96
N GLU A 33 34.45 -34.80 -32.87
CA GLU A 33 33.86 -36.05 -32.37
C GLU A 33 33.76 -36.07 -30.83
N LEU A 34 34.48 -35.18 -30.15
CA LEU A 34 34.48 -35.09 -28.70
C LEU A 34 33.23 -34.36 -28.22
N LYS A 35 32.54 -34.96 -27.25
CA LYS A 35 31.54 -34.23 -26.47
C LYS A 35 32.26 -33.22 -25.59
N ALA A 36 31.81 -31.97 -25.63
CA ALA A 36 32.29 -30.95 -24.70
C ALA A 36 31.89 -31.37 -23.28
N ASP A 37 32.88 -31.70 -22.45
CA ASP A 37 32.64 -32.00 -21.05
C ASP A 37 32.09 -30.76 -20.33
N GLU A 38 31.15 -31.01 -19.41
CA GLU A 38 30.53 -29.94 -18.61
C GLU A 38 31.36 -29.53 -17.39
N VAL A 39 32.62 -29.94 -17.36
CA VAL A 39 33.51 -29.81 -16.21
C VAL A 39 34.53 -28.70 -16.48
N ILE A 40 34.73 -27.82 -15.48
CA ILE A 40 35.90 -26.94 -15.51
C ILE A 40 37.14 -27.79 -15.22
N VAL A 41 37.99 -27.94 -16.23
CA VAL A 41 39.24 -28.72 -16.14
C VAL A 41 40.18 -28.14 -15.08
N GLY A 42 40.67 -29.00 -14.18
CA GLY A 42 41.68 -28.64 -13.19
C GLY A 42 41.18 -27.78 -12.03
N GLN A 43 39.87 -27.70 -11.80
CA GLN A 43 39.25 -26.88 -10.73
C GLN A 43 38.41 -27.70 -9.74
N ASP A 44 38.88 -28.89 -9.36
CA ASP A 44 38.15 -29.83 -8.48
C ASP A 44 37.75 -29.23 -7.12
N ARG A 45 38.57 -28.30 -6.61
CA ARG A 45 38.24 -27.58 -5.37
C ARG A 45 37.03 -26.66 -5.56
N ALA A 46 36.99 -25.91 -6.66
CA ALA A 46 35.89 -24.98 -6.94
C ALA A 46 34.59 -25.73 -7.24
N VAL A 47 34.67 -26.85 -7.96
CA VAL A 47 33.56 -27.78 -8.22
C VAL A 47 32.93 -28.24 -6.91
N ARG A 48 33.74 -28.82 -6.00
CA ARG A 48 33.25 -29.31 -4.70
C ARG A 48 32.68 -28.20 -3.81
N ALA A 49 33.31 -27.04 -3.81
CA ALA A 49 32.83 -25.89 -3.04
C ALA A 49 31.46 -25.40 -3.52
N LEU A 50 31.25 -25.32 -4.84
CA LEU A 50 29.96 -24.94 -5.39
C LEU A 50 28.90 -26.00 -5.12
N GLU A 51 29.22 -27.28 -5.29
CA GLU A 51 28.29 -28.38 -5.02
C GLU A 51 27.84 -28.40 -3.57
N LEU A 52 28.78 -28.25 -2.62
CA LEU A 52 28.46 -28.10 -1.20
C LEU A 52 27.58 -26.88 -0.96
N ALA A 53 27.92 -25.73 -1.54
CA ALA A 53 27.16 -24.51 -1.30
C ALA A 53 25.71 -24.60 -1.81
N LEU A 54 25.46 -25.35 -2.90
CA LEU A 54 24.11 -25.56 -3.45
C LEU A 54 23.24 -26.50 -2.58
N THR A 55 23.81 -27.23 -1.62
CA THR A 55 23.04 -28.05 -0.67
C THR A 55 22.59 -27.27 0.57
N ILE A 56 23.22 -26.14 0.86
CA ILE A 56 22.89 -25.27 2.01
C ILE A 56 21.61 -24.48 1.68
N GLN A 57 20.59 -24.59 2.54
CA GLN A 57 19.29 -23.91 2.36
C GLN A 57 19.06 -22.77 3.35
N GLN A 58 19.98 -22.56 4.28
CA GLN A 58 19.87 -21.56 5.32
C GLN A 58 19.99 -20.14 4.72
N PRO A 59 19.11 -19.20 5.13
CA PRO A 59 19.24 -17.80 4.75
C PRO A 59 20.61 -17.22 5.16
N GLY A 60 21.10 -16.26 4.38
CA GLY A 60 22.38 -15.57 4.65
C GLY A 60 23.62 -16.26 4.08
N TYR A 61 23.49 -17.45 3.49
CA TYR A 61 24.60 -18.13 2.81
C TYR A 61 24.63 -17.73 1.33
N ASN A 62 25.69 -17.03 0.94
CA ASN A 62 25.92 -16.58 -0.43
C ASN A 62 27.23 -17.16 -0.97
N VAL A 63 27.30 -17.42 -2.28
CA VAL A 63 28.51 -17.92 -2.94
C VAL A 63 29.13 -16.82 -3.79
N TYR A 64 30.44 -16.62 -3.62
CA TYR A 64 31.24 -15.74 -4.45
C TYR A 64 32.27 -16.57 -5.23
N ILE A 65 32.35 -16.37 -6.55
CA ILE A 65 33.25 -17.11 -7.44
C ILE A 65 34.23 -16.13 -8.09
N SER A 66 35.53 -16.32 -7.84
CA SER A 66 36.62 -15.50 -8.39
C SER A 66 37.59 -16.34 -9.24
N GLY A 67 38.34 -15.68 -10.11
CA GLY A 67 39.38 -16.31 -10.92
C GLY A 67 39.79 -15.52 -12.18
N PRO A 68 40.79 -16.00 -12.92
CA PRO A 68 41.30 -15.36 -14.15
C PRO A 68 40.25 -15.28 -15.26
N VAL A 69 40.20 -14.21 -16.06
CA VAL A 69 39.22 -14.10 -17.16
C VAL A 69 39.35 -15.28 -18.14
N GLY A 70 38.24 -15.75 -18.69
CA GLY A 70 38.22 -16.83 -19.68
C GLY A 70 38.09 -18.26 -19.12
N THR A 71 38.03 -18.46 -17.80
CA THR A 71 37.92 -19.80 -17.20
C THR A 71 36.49 -20.37 -17.14
N GLY A 72 35.52 -19.75 -17.82
CA GLY A 72 34.14 -20.28 -17.91
C GLY A 72 33.32 -20.29 -16.61
N ARG A 73 33.73 -19.53 -15.56
CA ARG A 73 33.08 -19.51 -14.23
C ARG A 73 31.56 -19.33 -14.30
N THR A 74 31.10 -18.27 -14.98
CA THR A 74 29.68 -17.93 -15.07
C THR A 74 28.89 -19.03 -15.77
N THR A 75 29.43 -19.56 -16.86
CA THR A 75 28.81 -20.65 -17.62
C THR A 75 28.63 -21.89 -16.76
N TYR A 76 29.68 -22.29 -16.05
CA TYR A 76 29.65 -23.45 -15.16
C TYR A 76 28.69 -23.26 -13.99
N ALA A 77 28.76 -22.11 -13.30
CA ALA A 77 27.88 -21.80 -12.19
C ALA A 77 26.40 -21.81 -12.62
N ARG A 78 26.08 -21.18 -13.75
CA ARG A 78 24.72 -21.17 -14.29
C ARG A 78 24.22 -22.57 -14.62
N LYS A 79 25.03 -23.39 -15.30
CA LYS A 79 24.67 -24.79 -15.61
C LYS A 79 24.38 -25.61 -14.36
N LYS A 80 25.26 -25.54 -13.34
CA LYS A 80 25.07 -26.26 -12.08
C LYS A 80 23.82 -25.79 -11.32
N VAL A 81 23.59 -24.49 -11.24
CA VAL A 81 22.38 -23.93 -10.63
C VAL A 81 21.12 -24.37 -11.38
N GLN A 82 21.13 -24.37 -12.72
CA GLN A 82 20.01 -24.83 -13.54
C GLN A 82 19.71 -26.32 -13.32
N ALA A 83 20.73 -27.17 -13.28
CA ALA A 83 20.58 -28.60 -13.02
C ALA A 83 19.93 -28.86 -11.65
N VAL A 84 20.35 -28.12 -10.61
CA VAL A 84 19.76 -28.22 -9.27
C VAL A 84 18.33 -27.66 -9.24
N ALA A 85 18.08 -26.53 -9.91
CA ALA A 85 16.75 -25.91 -9.96
C ALA A 85 15.73 -26.77 -10.70
N ALA A 86 16.12 -27.49 -11.76
CA ALA A 86 15.25 -28.38 -12.52
C ALA A 86 14.69 -29.55 -11.69
N ALA A 87 15.39 -29.93 -10.62
CA ALA A 87 14.96 -30.98 -9.69
C ALA A 87 14.13 -30.43 -8.51
N LYS A 88 13.91 -29.11 -8.43
CA LYS A 88 13.17 -28.46 -7.34
C LYS A 88 11.77 -28.06 -7.79
N HIS A 89 10.87 -27.88 -6.82
CA HIS A 89 9.56 -27.31 -7.08
C HIS A 89 9.68 -25.88 -7.63
N ALA A 90 8.76 -25.52 -8.51
CA ALA A 90 8.67 -24.17 -9.03
C ALA A 90 8.44 -23.18 -7.85
N PRO A 91 9.19 -22.08 -7.80
CA PRO A 91 9.02 -21.08 -6.74
C PRO A 91 7.62 -20.46 -6.81
N PRO A 92 7.08 -19.95 -5.70
CA PRO A 92 5.83 -19.20 -5.73
C PRO A 92 5.98 -17.94 -6.60
N ASP A 93 4.85 -17.47 -7.11
CA ASP A 93 4.79 -16.17 -7.77
C ASP A 93 4.88 -15.07 -6.70
N TRP A 94 5.30 -13.88 -7.10
CA TRP A 94 5.31 -12.71 -6.24
C TRP A 94 4.45 -11.60 -6.85
N CYS A 95 3.49 -11.10 -6.08
CA CYS A 95 2.60 -10.01 -6.49
C CYS A 95 2.68 -8.88 -5.46
N TYR A 96 2.89 -7.66 -5.94
CA TYR A 96 2.79 -6.46 -5.10
C TYR A 96 1.37 -5.91 -5.18
N VAL A 97 0.76 -5.70 -4.02
CA VAL A 97 -0.57 -5.10 -3.90
C VAL A 97 -0.48 -3.77 -3.16
N TYR A 98 -1.42 -2.87 -3.46
CA TYR A 98 -1.50 -1.60 -2.78
C TYR A 98 -1.86 -1.80 -1.30
N ASN A 99 -1.12 -1.15 -0.42
CA ASN A 99 -1.35 -1.21 1.01
C ASN A 99 -2.14 0.03 1.46
N PHE A 100 -3.41 -0.16 1.81
CA PHE A 100 -4.29 0.95 2.22
C PHE A 100 -3.88 1.60 3.55
N GLN A 101 -3.14 0.91 4.41
CA GLN A 101 -2.65 1.46 5.67
C GLN A 101 -1.36 2.28 5.48
N GLN A 102 -0.50 1.85 4.54
CA GLN A 102 0.77 2.51 4.24
C GLN A 102 0.98 2.57 2.70
N PRO A 103 0.43 3.60 2.04
CA PRO A 103 0.46 3.75 0.57
C PRO A 103 1.84 3.71 -0.07
N ASP A 104 2.86 4.16 0.64
CA ASP A 104 4.26 4.19 0.23
C ASP A 104 4.97 2.83 0.37
N GLN A 105 4.32 1.85 1.00
CA GLN A 105 4.86 0.52 1.28
C GLN A 105 3.95 -0.56 0.70
N PRO A 106 4.12 -0.93 -0.59
CA PRO A 106 3.32 -1.99 -1.20
C PRO A 106 3.51 -3.31 -0.46
N ALA A 107 2.42 -4.04 -0.27
CA ALA A 107 2.45 -5.34 0.39
C ALA A 107 2.81 -6.44 -0.62
N ALA A 108 3.68 -7.37 -0.24
CA ALA A 108 4.07 -8.50 -1.06
C ALA A 108 3.21 -9.73 -0.72
N LEU A 109 2.59 -10.32 -1.74
CA LEU A 109 1.88 -11.59 -1.66
C LEU A 109 2.67 -12.66 -2.41
N SER A 110 2.67 -13.88 -1.88
CA SER A 110 3.38 -15.03 -2.44
C SER A 110 2.40 -16.16 -2.81
N PRO A 111 1.56 -16.00 -3.85
CA PRO A 111 0.65 -17.04 -4.27
C PRO A 111 1.39 -18.24 -4.93
N PRO A 112 0.74 -19.41 -5.08
CA PRO A 112 1.34 -20.56 -5.72
C PRO A 112 1.89 -20.26 -7.13
N SER A 113 2.91 -21.02 -7.55
CA SER A 113 3.52 -20.88 -8.87
C SER A 113 2.49 -20.82 -9.99
N GLY A 114 2.61 -19.83 -10.87
CA GLY A 114 1.76 -19.65 -12.05
C GLY A 114 0.35 -19.09 -11.78
N SER A 115 0.00 -18.80 -10.52
CA SER A 115 -1.32 -18.27 -10.17
C SER A 115 -1.38 -16.74 -10.11
N GLY A 116 -0.25 -16.03 -10.13
CA GLY A 116 -0.21 -14.57 -10.03
C GLY A 116 -0.94 -13.86 -11.19
N VAL A 117 -0.86 -14.41 -12.40
CA VAL A 117 -1.60 -13.87 -13.56
C VAL A 117 -3.11 -14.02 -13.38
N LYS A 118 -3.55 -15.17 -12.86
CA LYS A 118 -4.97 -15.41 -12.56
C LYS A 118 -5.44 -14.47 -11.44
N PHE A 119 -4.68 -14.38 -10.35
CA PHE A 119 -4.99 -13.48 -9.24
C PHE A 119 -5.18 -12.03 -9.71
N ARG A 120 -4.29 -11.52 -10.57
CA ARG A 120 -4.45 -10.18 -11.15
C ARG A 120 -5.79 -10.05 -11.90
N LYS A 121 -6.10 -11.01 -12.76
CA LYS A 121 -7.33 -11.00 -13.55
C LYS A 121 -8.58 -11.03 -12.65
N ASP A 122 -8.58 -11.90 -11.64
CA ASP A 122 -9.69 -12.03 -10.69
C ASP A 122 -9.91 -10.72 -9.91
N ILE A 123 -8.83 -9.99 -9.55
CA ILE A 123 -8.93 -8.67 -8.91
C ILE A 123 -9.49 -7.61 -9.87
N ASP A 124 -9.05 -7.59 -11.13
CA ASP A 124 -9.56 -6.65 -12.13
C ASP A 124 -11.08 -6.85 -12.33
N GLU A 125 -11.54 -8.10 -12.45
CA GLU A 125 -12.95 -8.45 -12.55
C GLU A 125 -13.75 -8.06 -11.28
N LEU A 126 -13.21 -8.36 -10.10
CA LEU A 126 -13.82 -7.98 -8.82
C LEU A 126 -14.01 -6.45 -8.72
N MET A 127 -13.03 -5.66 -9.18
CA MET A 127 -13.11 -4.21 -9.13
C MET A 127 -14.23 -3.66 -10.03
N ASP A 128 -14.50 -4.30 -11.17
CA ASP A 128 -15.59 -3.90 -12.05
C ASP A 128 -16.96 -4.32 -11.48
N GLU A 129 -17.07 -5.55 -10.95
CA GLU A 129 -18.28 -6.01 -10.27
C GLU A 129 -18.64 -5.12 -9.07
N LEU A 130 -17.63 -4.73 -8.28
CA LEU A 130 -17.83 -3.90 -7.09
C LEU A 130 -18.33 -2.50 -7.44
N LYS A 131 -17.83 -1.89 -8.53
CA LYS A 131 -18.33 -0.58 -9.01
C LYS A 131 -19.82 -0.67 -9.36
N ASP A 132 -20.23 -1.73 -10.04
CA ASP A 132 -21.62 -1.91 -10.45
C ASP A 132 -22.53 -2.27 -9.28
N ALA A 133 -22.08 -3.16 -8.39
CA ALA A 133 -22.81 -3.55 -7.20
C ALA A 133 -23.07 -2.36 -6.28
N ILE A 134 -22.05 -1.52 -6.04
CA ILE A 134 -22.18 -0.29 -5.25
C ILE A 134 -23.26 0.62 -5.85
N ARG A 135 -23.21 0.91 -7.15
CA ARG A 135 -24.21 1.76 -7.81
C ARG A 135 -25.63 1.20 -7.67
N LYS A 136 -25.81 -0.11 -7.83
CA LYS A 136 -27.11 -0.77 -7.68
C LYS A 136 -27.65 -0.68 -6.25
N VAL A 137 -26.79 -0.87 -5.24
CA VAL A 137 -27.19 -0.75 -3.83
C VAL A 137 -27.63 0.68 -3.52
N PHE A 138 -26.88 1.69 -3.96
CA PHE A 138 -27.26 3.09 -3.74
C PHE A 138 -28.55 3.49 -4.48
N ALA A 139 -28.82 2.90 -5.64
CA ALA A 139 -30.07 3.11 -6.39
C ALA A 139 -31.25 2.25 -5.88
N SER A 140 -31.03 1.39 -4.88
CA SER A 140 -32.08 0.50 -4.39
C SER A 140 -33.13 1.26 -3.58
N GLU A 141 -34.39 0.85 -3.74
CA GLU A 141 -35.51 1.43 -3.00
C GLU A 141 -35.34 1.24 -1.48
N THR A 142 -34.74 0.13 -1.06
CA THR A 142 -34.44 -0.12 0.36
C THR A 142 -33.44 0.87 0.93
N PHE A 143 -32.41 1.24 0.17
CA PHE A 143 -31.45 2.28 0.56
C PHE A 143 -32.12 3.65 0.64
N GLU A 144 -32.88 4.05 -0.40
CA GLU A 144 -33.59 5.33 -0.42
C GLU A 144 -34.63 5.45 0.69
N THR A 145 -35.34 4.37 1.01
CA THR A 145 -36.32 4.34 2.10
C THR A 145 -35.63 4.55 3.45
N ARG A 146 -34.56 3.80 3.75
CA ARG A 146 -33.78 3.98 4.98
C ARG A 146 -33.18 5.38 5.08
N ARG A 147 -32.68 5.93 3.96
CA ARG A 147 -32.17 7.31 3.91
C ARG A 147 -33.26 8.30 4.27
N ARG A 148 -34.46 8.14 3.70
CA ARG A 148 -35.61 9.00 3.99
C ARG A 148 -36.06 8.91 5.43
N GLU A 149 -36.12 7.71 6.00
CA GLU A 149 -36.46 7.49 7.42
C GLU A 149 -35.48 8.21 8.34
N VAL A 150 -34.17 8.09 8.08
CA VAL A 150 -33.14 8.78 8.86
C VAL A 150 -33.32 10.30 8.75
N VAL A 151 -33.44 10.85 7.54
CA VAL A 151 -33.64 12.29 7.33
C VAL A 151 -34.91 12.78 8.02
N GLN A 152 -36.03 12.06 7.87
CA GLN A 152 -37.30 12.41 8.50
C GLN A 152 -37.20 12.40 10.03
N SER A 153 -36.45 11.45 10.61
CA SER A 153 -36.22 11.42 12.06
C SER A 153 -35.46 12.65 12.55
N PHE A 154 -34.50 13.15 11.77
CA PHE A 154 -33.79 14.39 12.08
C PHE A 154 -34.70 15.61 11.92
N GLU A 155 -35.51 15.68 10.86
CA GLU A 155 -36.46 16.77 10.65
C GLU A 155 -37.52 16.86 11.76
N GLN A 156 -38.03 15.71 12.22
CA GLN A 156 -38.94 15.63 13.36
C GLN A 156 -38.27 16.15 14.63
N ARG A 157 -37.06 15.69 14.93
CA ARG A 157 -36.32 16.13 16.12
C ARG A 157 -35.97 17.62 16.07
N ILE A 158 -35.62 18.14 14.91
CA ILE A 158 -35.43 19.59 14.71
C ILE A 158 -36.73 20.33 15.02
N THR A 159 -37.86 19.84 14.50
CA THR A 159 -39.18 20.46 14.72
C THR A 159 -39.57 20.46 16.20
N GLU A 160 -39.36 19.36 16.92
CA GLU A 160 -39.60 19.26 18.37
C GLU A 160 -38.76 20.27 19.15
N VAL A 161 -37.45 20.34 18.88
CA VAL A 161 -36.55 21.31 19.52
C VAL A 161 -36.99 22.75 19.24
N TRP A 162 -37.47 23.03 18.03
CA TRP A 162 -38.01 24.34 17.68
C TRP A 162 -39.29 24.68 18.42
N GLN A 163 -40.22 23.72 18.55
CA GLN A 163 -41.46 23.90 19.32
C GLN A 163 -41.17 24.14 20.81
N GLU A 164 -40.22 23.40 21.39
CA GLU A 164 -39.78 23.63 22.77
C GLU A 164 -39.18 25.04 22.93
N LEU A 165 -38.35 25.47 21.98
CA LEU A 165 -37.72 26.78 21.99
C LEU A 165 -38.78 27.91 21.88
N GLU A 166 -39.74 27.79 20.96
CA GLU A 166 -40.85 28.73 20.81
C GLU A 166 -41.72 28.79 22.07
N THR A 167 -42.02 27.65 22.67
CA THR A 167 -42.82 27.58 23.90
C THR A 167 -42.12 28.30 25.05
N LYS A 168 -40.81 28.07 25.23
CA LYS A 168 -39.99 28.77 26.24
C LYS A 168 -39.93 30.27 25.98
N ALA A 169 -39.76 30.70 24.72
CA ALA A 169 -39.75 32.12 24.39
C ALA A 169 -41.11 32.78 24.66
N LYS A 170 -42.23 32.14 24.29
CA LYS A 170 -43.58 32.65 24.56
C LYS A 170 -43.83 32.81 26.06
N GLN A 171 -43.41 31.84 26.88
CA GLN A 171 -43.48 31.93 28.35
C GLN A 171 -42.70 33.13 28.91
N LEU A 172 -41.62 33.54 28.24
CA LEU A 172 -40.80 34.70 28.60
C LEU A 172 -41.29 36.02 27.96
N GLY A 173 -42.37 35.99 27.17
CA GLY A 173 -42.90 37.17 26.48
C GLY A 173 -42.16 37.54 25.19
N PHE A 174 -41.53 36.57 24.53
CA PHE A 174 -40.84 36.75 23.25
C PHE A 174 -41.38 35.80 22.17
N ALA A 175 -41.41 36.26 20.92
CA ALA A 175 -41.55 35.45 19.73
C ALA A 175 -40.18 35.20 19.09
N ILE A 176 -40.02 34.05 18.44
CA ILE A 176 -38.78 33.70 17.75
C ILE A 176 -39.01 33.81 16.25
N GLN A 177 -38.09 34.48 15.55
CA GLN A 177 -38.07 34.57 14.10
C GLN A 177 -36.79 33.96 13.53
N ARG A 178 -36.95 33.19 12.46
CA ARG A 178 -35.83 32.71 11.64
C ARG A 178 -35.49 33.78 10.60
N LEU A 179 -34.30 34.34 10.70
CA LEU A 179 -33.73 35.20 9.66
C LEU A 179 -32.71 34.40 8.84
N PRO A 180 -32.41 34.83 7.60
CA PRO A 180 -31.35 34.23 6.79
C PRO A 180 -29.98 34.21 7.49
N THR A 181 -29.75 35.11 8.44
CA THR A 181 -28.51 35.26 9.21
C THR A 181 -28.54 34.57 10.57
N GLY A 182 -29.65 33.94 10.98
CA GLY A 182 -29.75 33.25 12.26
C GLY A 182 -31.12 33.37 12.93
N ILE A 183 -31.12 33.37 14.27
CA ILE A 183 -32.33 33.36 15.08
C ILE A 183 -32.42 34.69 15.84
N ALA A 184 -33.54 35.42 15.71
CA ALA A 184 -33.82 36.61 16.52
C ALA A 184 -35.04 36.40 17.42
N THR A 185 -34.99 37.00 18.59
CA THR A 185 -36.10 37.05 19.55
C THR A 185 -36.70 38.45 19.55
N VAL A 186 -38.01 38.56 19.32
CA VAL A 186 -38.76 39.82 19.27
C VAL A 186 -39.77 39.82 20.43
N PRO A 187 -39.90 40.89 21.22
CA PRO A 187 -40.88 40.94 22.31
C PRO A 187 -42.32 40.90 21.78
N VAL A 188 -43.23 40.24 22.51
CA VAL A 188 -44.67 40.21 22.20
C VAL A 188 -45.46 41.08 23.17
N GLY A 189 -46.51 41.74 22.66
CA GLY A 189 -47.41 42.59 23.45
C GLY A 189 -48.47 41.79 24.21
N PRO A 190 -49.30 42.47 25.02
CA PRO A 190 -50.39 41.84 25.81
C PRO A 190 -51.43 41.09 24.97
N SER A 191 -51.58 41.47 23.69
CA SER A 191 -52.44 40.83 22.70
C SER A 191 -51.83 39.57 22.06
N GLY A 192 -50.56 39.27 22.34
CA GLY A 192 -49.82 38.16 21.71
C GLY A 192 -49.18 38.50 20.37
N GLU A 193 -49.32 39.74 19.88
CA GLU A 193 -48.72 40.17 18.61
C GLU A 193 -47.25 40.63 18.79
N PRO A 194 -46.35 40.35 17.82
CA PRO A 194 -44.98 40.83 17.83
C PRO A 194 -44.94 42.36 17.82
N ILE A 195 -44.19 42.95 18.76
CA ILE A 195 -44.02 44.39 18.81
C ILE A 195 -42.96 44.79 17.78
N THR A 196 -43.33 45.57 16.77
CA THR A 196 -42.36 46.13 15.82
C THR A 196 -41.46 47.17 16.53
N PRO A 197 -40.24 47.42 16.02
CA PRO A 197 -39.34 48.43 16.62
C PRO A 197 -39.97 49.82 16.77
N GLU A 198 -40.88 50.18 15.87
CA GLU A 198 -41.63 51.44 15.88
C GLU A 198 -42.66 51.48 17.03
N LEU A 199 -43.43 50.41 17.20
CA LEU A 199 -44.39 50.25 18.30
C LEU A 199 -43.69 50.17 19.66
N PHE A 200 -42.51 49.55 19.72
CA PHE A 200 -41.71 49.45 20.94
C PHE A 200 -41.30 50.84 21.48
N ASN A 201 -40.94 51.76 20.59
CA ASN A 201 -40.54 53.13 20.96
C ASN A 201 -41.71 54.01 21.41
N LEU A 202 -42.94 53.64 21.05
CA LEU A 202 -44.17 54.32 21.45
C LEU A 202 -44.70 53.85 22.82
N LEU A 203 -44.11 52.80 23.40
CA LEU A 203 -44.52 52.29 24.73
C LEU A 203 -44.02 53.21 25.87
N PRO A 204 -44.77 53.30 26.98
CA PRO A 204 -44.33 54.00 28.20
C PRO A 204 -42.95 53.52 28.68
N GLU A 205 -42.15 54.41 29.30
CA GLU A 205 -40.80 54.06 29.78
C GLU A 205 -40.79 52.86 30.75
N GLU A 206 -41.79 52.75 31.62
CA GLU A 206 -41.92 51.62 32.55
C GLU A 206 -42.05 50.27 31.83
N GLN A 207 -42.88 50.21 30.78
CA GLN A 207 -43.07 48.99 29.98
C GLN A 207 -41.84 48.64 29.14
N ARG A 208 -41.13 49.66 28.63
CA ARG A 208 -39.84 49.46 27.93
C ARG A 208 -38.79 48.87 28.87
N ASN A 209 -38.69 49.37 30.10
CA ASN A 209 -37.74 48.87 31.10
C ASN A 209 -38.05 47.43 31.53
N GLU A 210 -39.33 47.05 31.66
CA GLU A 210 -39.70 45.65 31.94
C GLU A 210 -39.29 44.69 30.82
N ILE A 211 -39.47 45.08 29.55
CA ILE A 211 -39.07 44.25 28.41
C ILE A 211 -37.55 44.11 28.33
N PHE A 212 -36.80 45.18 28.64
CA PHE A 212 -35.33 45.14 28.74
C PHE A 212 -34.84 44.23 29.89
N ALA A 213 -35.50 44.26 31.04
CA ALA A 213 -35.16 43.39 32.16
C ALA A 213 -35.36 41.90 31.81
N ARG A 214 -36.43 41.57 31.07
CA ARG A 214 -36.72 40.20 30.60
C ARG A 214 -35.81 39.76 29.44
N SER A 215 -35.37 40.68 28.59
CA SER A 215 -34.45 40.38 27.48
C SER A 215 -33.02 40.13 27.97
N GLY A 216 -32.58 40.85 29.00
CA GLY A 216 -31.28 40.67 29.65
C GLY A 216 -31.09 39.30 30.32
N SER A 217 -32.14 38.72 30.91
CA SER A 217 -32.08 37.35 31.46
C SER A 217 -32.03 36.26 30.39
N SER A 218 -32.49 36.58 29.17
CA SER A 218 -32.57 35.65 28.03
C SER A 218 -31.27 35.60 27.24
N SER A 219 -30.51 36.71 27.19
CA SER A 219 -29.19 36.79 26.55
C SER A 219 -28.05 36.28 27.44
N ALA A 220 -28.19 36.36 28.77
CA ALA A 220 -27.17 35.95 29.75
C ALA A 220 -26.91 34.43 29.85
N ARG A 221 -27.74 33.58 29.22
CA ARG A 221 -27.59 32.11 29.23
C ARG A 221 -27.07 31.54 27.90
N ARG A 222 -26.45 32.37 27.05
CA ARG A 222 -25.84 31.96 25.76
C ARG A 222 -24.46 31.32 25.91
N GLU A 223 -23.87 31.32 27.10
CA GLU A 223 -22.59 30.68 27.39
C GLU A 223 -22.80 29.27 27.97
N THR A 224 -23.27 28.33 27.16
CA THR A 224 -23.00 26.91 27.42
C THR A 224 -22.00 26.47 26.36
N PRO A 225 -20.80 25.96 26.72
CA PRO A 225 -19.81 25.55 25.74
C PRO A 225 -20.41 24.48 24.85
N CYS A 226 -20.46 24.75 23.55
CA CYS A 226 -20.78 23.76 22.54
C CYS A 226 -19.73 22.64 22.68
N ALA A 227 -20.13 21.45 23.13
CA ALA A 227 -19.23 20.32 23.30
C ALA A 227 -18.55 20.06 21.95
N SER A 228 -17.24 20.27 21.91
CA SER A 228 -16.36 20.03 20.79
C SER A 228 -16.41 18.55 20.39
N TRP A 229 -17.20 18.21 19.39
CA TRP A 229 -17.02 16.98 18.63
C TRP A 229 -15.94 17.22 17.58
N SER A 230 -14.67 17.12 18.01
CA SER A 230 -13.52 17.10 17.12
C SER A 230 -12.54 16.02 17.57
N SER A 231 -12.82 14.78 17.18
CA SER A 231 -11.88 13.65 17.14
C SER A 231 -12.61 12.45 16.52
N GLY A 232 -12.21 11.84 15.42
CA GLY A 232 -11.02 12.03 14.59
C GLY A 232 -11.24 11.40 13.22
N TRP A 233 -10.46 11.88 12.26
CA TRP A 233 -10.06 11.13 11.08
C TRP A 233 -8.77 10.38 11.40
#